data_AF-A0A7M4APL0-F1
#
_entry.id   AF-A0A7M4APL0-F1
#
_cell.length_a   1.000
_cell.length_b   1.000
_cell.length_c   1.000
_cell.angle_alpha   90.00
_cell.angle_beta   90.00
_cell.angle_gamma   90.00
#
_symmetry.space_group_name_H-M   'P 1'
#
loop_
_entity.id
_entity.type
_entity.pdbx_description
1 polymer ?
#
loop_
_entity_poly.entity_id
_entity_poly.type
_entity_poly.pdbx_seq_one_letter_code
_entity_poly.pdbx_strand_id
1 'polypeptide(L)'
;MGYAMSQFALAEWAVLTLWFAAIVAPLVYAARTRTSLAMGITVSVLLGAVVQVMWTMLYNWNLVDIWVWYDFVLVPARTSEPSFFHTLLTA
;
A
#
# COMPACT_ATOMS: atom_id res chain seq x y z
N MET A 1 -18.98 -5.26 6.60
CA MET A 1 -17.87 -5.37 7.58
C MET A 1 -17.22 -4.00 7.69
N GLY A 2 -16.71 -3.59 8.86
CA GLY A 2 -16.01 -2.30 9.01
C GLY A 2 -14.68 -2.27 8.26
N TYR A 3 -14.06 -1.08 8.13
CA TYR A 3 -12.74 -0.92 7.52
C TYR A 3 -11.69 -1.81 8.21
N ALA A 4 -10.85 -2.50 7.42
CA ALA A 4 -9.80 -3.36 7.94
C ALA A 4 -8.80 -2.58 8.80
N MET A 5 -8.54 -1.31 8.44
CA MET A 5 -7.71 -0.37 9.21
C MET A 5 -8.13 -0.22 10.68
N SER A 6 -9.42 -0.42 11.00
CA SER A 6 -9.90 -0.34 12.39
C SER A 6 -9.40 -1.47 13.29
N GLN A 7 -8.85 -2.54 12.69
CA GLN A 7 -8.40 -3.75 13.38
C GLN A 7 -6.87 -3.93 13.34
N PHE A 8 -6.13 -2.96 12.77
CA PHE A 8 -4.68 -3.05 12.62
C PHE A 8 -3.98 -2.93 13.97
N ALA A 9 -3.03 -3.83 14.25
CA ALA A 9 -2.07 -3.64 15.33
C ALA A 9 -0.95 -2.69 14.90
N LEU A 10 -0.01 -2.42 15.80
CA LEU A 10 1.07 -1.47 15.56
C LEU A 10 1.96 -1.89 14.38
N ALA A 11 2.16 -3.20 14.19
CA ALA A 11 2.97 -3.73 13.11
C ALA A 11 2.33 -3.47 11.73
N GLU A 12 1.02 -3.69 11.60
CA GLU A 12 0.26 -3.39 10.38
C GLU A 12 0.30 -1.89 10.05
N TRP A 13 0.14 -1.03 11.05
CA TRP A 13 0.27 0.42 10.88
C TRP A 13 1.67 0.83 10.44
N ALA A 14 2.71 0.21 10.99
CA ALA A 14 4.10 0.47 10.61
C ALA A 14 4.35 0.06 9.14
N VAL A 15 3.87 -1.11 8.72
CA VAL A 15 4.02 -1.57 7.34
C VAL A 15 3.23 -0.70 6.37
N LEU A 16 1.99 -0.31 6.71
CA LEU A 16 1.19 0.58 5.89
C LEU A 16 1.87 1.94 5.70
N THR A 17 2.37 2.54 6.79
CA THR A 17 3.06 3.83 6.75
C THR A 17 4.35 3.75 5.93
N LEU A 18 5.11 2.66 6.09
CA LEU A 18 6.30 2.40 5.30
C LEU A 18 5.98 2.26 3.81
N TRP A 19 4.88 1.60 3.46
CA TRP A 19 4.43 1.47 2.08
C TRP A 19 4.08 2.83 1.45
N PHE A 20 3.36 3.69 2.17
CA PHE A 20 3.10 5.05 1.72
C PHE A 20 4.40 5.85 1.56
N ALA A 21 5.33 5.75 2.50
CA ALA A 21 6.62 6.41 2.42
C ALA A 21 7.43 5.92 1.19
N ALA A 22 7.42 4.61 0.92
CA ALA A 22 8.09 4.00 -0.23
C ALA A 22 7.58 4.52 -1.57
N ILE A 23 6.28 4.82 -1.67
CA ILE A 23 5.67 5.36 -2.89
C ILE A 23 5.84 6.87 -2.98
N VAL A 24 5.65 7.60 -1.89
CA VAL A 24 5.62 9.07 -1.92
C VAL A 24 7.04 9.66 -1.94
N ALA A 25 8.00 9.06 -1.24
CA ALA A 25 9.34 9.64 -1.10
C ALA A 25 10.08 9.80 -2.44
N PRO A 26 10.10 8.82 -3.37
CA PRO A 26 10.80 8.99 -4.64
C PRO A 26 10.10 10.01 -5.55
N LEU A 27 8.77 10.10 -5.50
CA LEU A 27 8.00 11.12 -6.23
C LEU A 27 8.32 12.52 -5.73
N VAL A 28 8.31 12.72 -4.41
CA VAL A 28 8.67 14.00 -3.77
C VAL A 28 10.12 14.37 -4.08
N TYR A 29 11.03 13.40 -4.02
CA TYR A 29 12.44 13.61 -4.37
C TYR A 29 12.59 14.03 -5.82
N ALA A 30 11.93 13.35 -6.76
CA ALA A 30 11.98 13.68 -8.17
C ALA A 30 11.45 15.08 -8.46
N ALA A 31 10.32 15.44 -7.84
CA ALA A 31 9.73 16.76 -7.94
C ALA A 31 10.66 17.86 -7.38
N ARG A 32 11.30 17.64 -6.23
CA ARG A 32 12.22 18.62 -5.61
C ARG A 32 13.51 18.82 -6.39
N THR A 33 14.07 17.73 -6.92
CA THR A 33 15.36 17.76 -7.64
C THR A 33 15.20 18.10 -9.12
N ARG A 34 13.97 18.28 -9.60
CA ARG A 34 13.64 18.42 -11.03
C ARG A 34 14.22 17.29 -11.90
N THR A 35 14.41 16.12 -11.30
CA THR A 35 14.77 14.90 -12.04
C THR A 35 13.52 14.31 -12.69
N SER A 36 13.71 13.39 -13.64
CA SER A 36 12.59 12.82 -14.39
C SER A 36 11.59 12.14 -13.46
N LEU A 37 10.33 12.60 -13.52
CA LEU A 37 9.21 11.99 -12.79
C LEU A 37 9.00 10.53 -13.20
N ALA A 38 9.30 10.16 -14.45
CA ALA A 38 9.22 8.78 -14.90
C ALA A 38 10.14 7.86 -14.09
N MET A 39 11.37 8.31 -13.78
CA MET A 39 12.27 7.56 -12.89
C MET A 39 11.77 7.53 -11.44
N GLY A 40 11.19 8.63 -10.95
CA GLY A 40 10.56 8.65 -9.64
C GLY A 40 9.43 7.62 -9.52
N ILE A 41 8.59 7.49 -10.56
CA ILE A 41 7.50 6.51 -10.63
C ILE A 41 8.05 5.09 -10.63
N THR A 42 9.04 4.76 -11.47
CA THR A 42 9.59 3.40 -11.51
C THR A 42 10.20 2.98 -10.17
N VAL A 43 10.95 3.88 -9.51
CA VAL A 43 11.51 3.61 -8.18
C VAL A 43 10.41 3.46 -7.13
N SER A 44 9.35 4.26 -7.19
CA SER A 44 8.20 4.18 -6.27
C SER A 44 7.49 2.83 -6.38
N VAL A 45 7.26 2.36 -7.61
CA VAL A 45 6.65 1.05 -7.88
C VAL A 45 7.55 -0.08 -7.37
N LEU A 46 8.86 -0.01 -7.63
CA LEU A 46 9.82 -1.02 -7.16
C LEU A 46 9.88 -1.08 -5.63
N LEU A 47 9.99 0.05 -4.94
CA LEU A 47 10.02 0.09 -3.48
C LEU A 47 8.69 -0.35 -2.86
N GLY A 48 7.56 0.06 -3.44
CA GLY A 48 6.24 -0.40 -3.03
C GLY A 48 6.10 -1.93 -3.13
N ALA A 49 6.58 -2.53 -4.23
CA ALA A 49 6.59 -3.98 -4.41
C ALA A 49 7.51 -4.70 -3.39
N VAL A 50 8.67 -4.12 -3.06
CA VAL A 50 9.55 -4.66 -2.01
C VAL A 50 8.84 -4.69 -0.66
N VAL A 51 8.10 -3.64 -0.29
CA VAL A 51 7.32 -3.61 0.95
C VAL A 51 6.19 -4.66 0.93
N GLN A 52 5.58 -4.92 -0.23
CA GLN A 52 4.60 -6.00 -0.38
C GLN A 52 5.21 -7.38 -0.16
N VAL A 53 6.40 -7.64 -0.69
CA VAL A 53 7.13 -8.89 -0.44
C VAL A 53 7.50 -9.00 1.04
N MET A 54 7.96 -7.90 1.66
CA MET A 54 8.27 -7.86 3.08
C MET A 54 7.06 -8.19 3.95
N TRP A 55 5.86 -7.67 3.63
CA TRP A 55 4.63 -8.01 4.34
C TRP A 55 4.35 -9.51 4.29
N THR A 56 4.52 -10.16 3.13
CA THR A 56 4.36 -11.62 3.00
C THR A 56 5.32 -12.38 3.91
N MET A 57 6.56 -11.90 4.08
CA MET A 57 7.52 -12.50 5.02
C MET A 57 7.06 -12.32 6.48
N LEU A 58 6.61 -11.12 6.85
CA LEU A 58 6.10 -10.83 8.19
C LEU A 58 4.86 -11.65 8.52
N TYR A 59 3.97 -11.85 7.54
CA TYR A 59 2.80 -12.72 7.65
C TYR A 59 3.21 -14.17 7.92
N ASN A 60 4.19 -14.69 7.16
CA ASN A 60 4.70 -16.05 7.36
C ASN A 60 5.38 -16.24 8.73
N TRP A 61 5.84 -15.17 9.36
CA TRP A 61 6.40 -15.19 10.70
C TRP A 61 5.36 -14.90 11.81
N ASN A 62 4.08 -14.75 11.46
CA ASN A 62 2.98 -14.39 12.37
C ASN A 62 3.20 -13.05 13.10
N LEU A 63 3.85 -12.07 12.46
CA LEU A 63 3.98 -10.70 12.98
C LEU A 63 2.85 -9.77 12.53
N VAL A 64 2.19 -10.11 11.43
CA VAL A 64 1.05 -9.38 10.88
C VAL A 64 0.02 -10.39 10.39
N ASP A 65 -1.25 -10.11 10.61
CA ASP A 65 -2.33 -11.04 10.23
C ASP A 65 -3.26 -10.46 9.17
N ILE A 66 -3.35 -9.12 9.09
CA ILE A 66 -4.31 -8.43 8.24
C ILE A 66 -3.60 -7.87 7.00
N TRP A 67 -4.18 -8.13 5.84
CA TRP A 67 -3.71 -7.57 4.58
C TRP A 67 -3.92 -6.05 4.56
N VAL A 68 -2.85 -5.28 4.72
CA VAL A 68 -2.94 -3.84 5.01
C VAL A 68 -3.52 -3.00 3.88
N TRP A 69 -3.50 -3.52 2.64
CA TRP A 69 -4.03 -2.86 1.46
C TRP A 69 -5.50 -3.19 1.17
N TYR A 70 -6.16 -3.97 2.04
CA TYR A 70 -7.54 -4.44 1.88
C TYR A 70 -8.54 -3.33 1.57
N ASP A 71 -8.34 -2.13 2.14
CA ASP A 71 -9.23 -0.98 1.98
C ASP A 71 -8.81 -0.04 0.83
N PHE A 72 -7.64 -0.25 0.22
CA PHE A 72 -7.02 0.68 -0.74
C PHE A 72 -6.88 0.12 -2.15
N VAL A 73 -6.83 -1.20 -2.30
CA VAL A 73 -6.64 -1.88 -3.59
C VAL A 73 -7.95 -2.51 -4.02
N LEU A 74 -8.22 -2.50 -5.33
CA LEU A 74 -9.39 -3.18 -5.88
C LEU A 74 -9.32 -4.68 -5.62
N VAL A 75 -10.35 -5.21 -4.96
CA VAL A 75 -10.60 -6.66 -4.87
C VAL A 75 -11.77 -6.99 -5.78
N PRO A 76 -11.57 -7.69 -6.92
CA PRO A 76 -12.61 -7.94 -7.93
C PRO A 76 -13.91 -8.55 -7.36
N ALA A 77 -13.79 -9.42 -6.35
CA ALA A 77 -14.92 -10.07 -5.70
C ALA A 77 -15.83 -9.11 -4.90
N ARG A 78 -15.41 -7.85 -4.66
CA ARG A 78 -16.14 -6.84 -3.87
C ARG A 78 -16.62 -5.64 -4.68
N THR A 79 -16.50 -5.72 -6.00
CA THR A 79 -16.95 -4.64 -6.91
C THR A 79 -18.45 -4.38 -6.85
N SER A 80 -19.24 -5.32 -6.35
CA SER A 80 -20.68 -5.18 -6.13
C SER A 80 -21.04 -4.56 -4.77
N GLU A 81 -20.08 -4.35 -3.85
CA GLU A 81 -20.32 -3.80 -2.52
C GLU A 81 -20.14 -2.27 -2.51
N PRO A 82 -21.19 -1.47 -2.19
CA PRO A 82 -21.11 -0.01 -2.21
C PRO A 82 -20.01 0.58 -1.31
N SER A 83 -19.67 -0.09 -0.20
CA SER A 83 -18.61 0.33 0.72
C SER A 83 -17.20 0.27 0.13
N PHE A 84 -17.02 -0.43 -1.00
CA PHE A 84 -15.74 -0.59 -1.69
C PHE A 84 -15.70 0.10 -3.05
N PHE A 85 -16.71 0.89 -3.41
CA PHE A 85 -16.70 1.63 -4.68
C PHE A 85 -15.54 2.62 -4.79
N HIS A 86 -15.01 3.12 -3.67
CA HIS A 86 -13.81 3.98 -3.70
C HIS A 86 -12.58 3.22 -4.25
N THR A 87 -12.51 1.90 -4.10
CA THR A 87 -11.42 1.08 -4.64
C THR A 87 -11.49 0.89 -6.16
N LEU A 88 -12.62 1.23 -6.80
CA LEU A 88 -12.76 1.22 -8.26
C LEU A 88 -11.89 2.30 -8.92
N LEU A 89 -11.60 3.40 -8.21
CA LEU A 89 -10.75 4.49 -8.70
C LEU A 89 -9.26 4.11 -8.70
N THR A 90 -8.89 3.12 -7.89
CA THR A 90 -7.53 2.60 -7.73
C THR A 90 -7.27 1.32 -8.56
N ALA A 91 -8.21 0.97 -9.44
CA ALA A 91 -8.16 -0.20 -10.32
C ALA A 91 -7.19 -0.05 -11.49
#